data_AF-A0A7S2R6I6-F1
#
_entry.id   AF-A0A7S2R6I6-F1
#
_cell.length_a   1.000
_cell.length_b   1.000
_cell.length_c   1.000
_cell.angle_alpha   90.00
_cell.angle_beta   90.00
_cell.angle_gamma   90.00
#
_symmetry.space_group_name_H-M   'P 1'
#
loop_
_entity.id
_entity.type
_entity.pdbx_description
1 polymer ?
#
loop_
_entity_poly.entity_id
_entity_poly.type
_entity_poly.pdbx_seq_one_letter_code
_entity_poly.pdbx_strand_id
1 'polypeptide(L)'
;EESIRIMALAEDDAIGLSKLLPPEWVEAIGSVVLSQPQVAKFLGKDRSKEMLPVRELTFRAVVPHRAEDWNVVIFGQSPCPRIESATGIAMFDGKYKDWKGTLSPTLRNIIKNAAKWGLAPGEVTKSTKIQALRAALEAADVCPPEEWFEHMRLNTALTTGGGEPNPVHEKFWRPIVEGIVRAILEAKRHKAGNPGCVFVLWGGPAQKLRRMVNAVNFSIGVPVEFIEAANPAAQGDIFCDVDAFGDINAALGSLGVEPIDWLPRKGWKEAGVPSAAASSSSTGGHKRKPAAGAAGGGSTASAAHKKSKAAMAASAEEVTRISDFMTATVDLHKMLVERIKGVANENSLTVTGVLNGLEHQPVLGLAEALSKAAVDPPLVASALSFSDAHPSDVVSRDGVAAIHLYTMGSSFYRALNRHLRAAKKAAIAPYLPCLRLFTHTLQTLNDALGRHKQVLWRGVDLDLRPQYPTGSTVTWWGVSSCTTSEAVARGFMKGSGTLFRVDASFGVDVKPFSAFTHEDEVVLPPGTSLKVVANRKVGKISEVHLATTTMGS
;
A
#
# COMPACT_ATOMS: atom_id res chain seq x y z
N GLU A 1 10.81 -30.45 -19.46
CA GLU A 1 9.99 -29.95 -18.32
C GLU A 1 10.84 -29.70 -17.09
N GLU A 2 11.54 -30.71 -16.55
CA GLU A 2 12.44 -30.60 -15.37
C GLU A 2 13.30 -29.32 -15.33
N SER A 3 14.09 -29.05 -16.38
CA SER A 3 14.96 -27.87 -16.45
C SER A 3 14.21 -26.54 -16.46
N ILE A 4 13.02 -26.47 -17.07
CA ILE A 4 12.17 -25.26 -17.05
C ILE A 4 11.62 -25.05 -15.64
N ARG A 5 11.24 -26.13 -14.96
CA ARG A 5 10.75 -26.09 -13.57
C ARG A 5 11.84 -25.65 -12.60
N ILE A 6 13.08 -26.12 -12.76
CA ILE A 6 14.24 -25.71 -11.96
C ILE A 6 14.57 -24.23 -12.20
N MET A 7 14.54 -23.74 -13.45
CA MET A 7 14.75 -22.32 -13.74
C MET A 7 13.63 -21.45 -13.15
N ALA A 8 12.36 -21.85 -13.29
CA ALA A 8 11.24 -21.14 -12.71
C ALA A 8 11.30 -21.10 -11.17
N LEU A 9 11.75 -22.17 -10.51
CA LEU A 9 11.98 -22.17 -9.05
C LEU A 9 13.11 -21.22 -8.64
N ALA A 10 14.23 -21.21 -9.37
CA ALA A 10 15.34 -20.28 -9.10
C ALA A 10 14.95 -18.81 -9.38
N GLU A 11 14.09 -18.55 -10.37
CA GLU A 11 13.54 -17.23 -10.65
C GLU A 11 12.49 -16.81 -9.60
N ASP A 12 11.67 -17.72 -9.07
CA ASP A 12 10.80 -17.45 -7.91
C ASP A 12 11.65 -17.14 -6.67
N ASP A 13 12.72 -17.89 -6.41
CA ASP A 13 13.65 -17.57 -5.33
C ASP A 13 14.29 -16.18 -5.53
N ALA A 14 14.58 -15.77 -6.76
CA ALA A 14 15.13 -14.44 -7.05
C ALA A 14 14.10 -13.32 -6.83
N ILE A 15 12.88 -13.44 -7.38
CA ILE A 15 11.87 -12.36 -7.32
C ILE A 15 10.91 -12.45 -6.12
N GLY A 16 10.83 -13.59 -5.45
CA GLY A 16 9.90 -13.91 -4.37
C GLY A 16 8.43 -13.77 -4.76
N LEU A 17 8.00 -14.38 -5.88
CA LEU A 17 6.63 -14.28 -6.40
C LEU A 17 5.63 -14.96 -5.47
N SER A 18 6.02 -16.09 -4.85
CA SER A 18 5.29 -16.75 -3.77
C SER A 18 5.06 -15.88 -2.52
N LYS A 19 5.74 -14.73 -2.40
CA LYS A 19 5.49 -13.69 -1.37
C LYS A 19 4.66 -12.50 -1.87
N LEU A 20 4.29 -12.49 -3.16
CA LEU A 20 3.54 -11.42 -3.83
C LEU A 20 2.15 -11.86 -4.31
N LEU A 21 1.92 -13.17 -4.43
CA LEU A 21 0.67 -13.78 -4.87
C LEU A 21 0.37 -15.02 -4.00
N PRO A 22 -0.90 -15.30 -3.69
CA PRO A 22 -1.28 -16.55 -3.04
C PRO A 22 -1.15 -17.74 -4.01
N PRO A 23 -1.08 -18.99 -3.50
CA PRO A 23 -0.75 -20.17 -4.29
C PRO A 23 -1.60 -20.37 -5.54
N GLU A 24 -2.92 -20.11 -5.48
CA GLU A 24 -3.81 -20.28 -6.64
C GLU A 24 -3.50 -19.29 -7.77
N TRP A 25 -3.01 -18.09 -7.45
CA TRP A 25 -2.55 -17.13 -8.44
C TRP A 25 -1.13 -17.45 -8.92
N VAL A 26 -0.24 -17.97 -8.06
CA VAL A 26 1.08 -18.48 -8.48
C VAL A 26 0.92 -19.65 -9.45
N GLU A 27 -0.01 -20.57 -9.21
CA GLU A 27 -0.33 -21.68 -10.12
C GLU A 27 -0.87 -21.16 -11.45
N ALA A 28 -1.81 -20.22 -11.41
CA ALA A 28 -2.49 -19.73 -12.61
C ALA A 28 -1.63 -18.82 -13.52
N ILE A 29 -0.78 -17.95 -12.95
CA ILE A 29 0.01 -16.97 -13.73
C ILE A 29 1.52 -17.01 -13.50
N GLY A 30 2.04 -17.81 -12.56
CA GLY A 30 3.44 -17.79 -12.16
C GLY A 30 4.41 -18.09 -13.31
N SER A 31 4.11 -19.09 -14.14
CA SER A 31 4.92 -19.41 -15.33
C SER A 31 4.98 -18.26 -16.34
N VAL A 32 3.87 -17.54 -16.52
CA VAL A 32 3.79 -16.35 -17.38
C VAL A 32 4.56 -15.19 -16.79
N VAL A 33 4.50 -14.98 -15.46
CA VAL A 33 5.25 -13.91 -14.78
C VAL A 33 6.75 -14.15 -14.84
N LEU A 34 7.21 -15.36 -14.47
CA LEU A 34 8.63 -15.72 -14.38
C LEU A 34 9.31 -15.67 -15.76
N SER A 35 8.64 -16.19 -16.79
CA SER A 35 9.14 -16.15 -18.18
C SER A 35 9.24 -14.75 -18.81
N GLN A 36 8.82 -13.67 -18.12
CA GLN A 36 8.94 -12.33 -18.71
C GLN A 36 10.37 -11.81 -18.74
N PRO A 37 10.85 -11.32 -19.90
CA PRO A 37 12.11 -10.59 -19.99
C PRO A 37 12.13 -9.43 -18.99
N GLN A 38 13.22 -9.32 -18.24
CA GLN A 38 13.40 -8.31 -17.19
C GLN A 38 12.47 -8.47 -15.96
N VAL A 39 11.93 -9.66 -15.67
CA VAL A 39 11.09 -9.88 -14.46
C VAL A 39 11.75 -9.38 -13.17
N ALA A 40 13.06 -9.59 -12.98
CA ALA A 40 13.81 -9.05 -11.84
C ALA A 40 13.82 -7.51 -11.76
N LYS A 41 13.77 -6.80 -12.89
CA LYS A 41 13.71 -5.32 -12.94
C LYS A 41 12.37 -4.78 -12.47
N PHE A 42 11.27 -5.49 -12.75
CA PHE A 42 9.92 -5.04 -12.44
C PHE A 42 9.33 -5.65 -11.16
N LEU A 43 9.81 -6.82 -10.72
CA LEU A 43 9.28 -7.59 -9.58
C LEU A 43 10.35 -8.10 -8.60
N GLY A 44 11.63 -8.03 -8.97
CA GLY A 44 12.74 -8.47 -8.12
C GLY A 44 12.83 -7.68 -6.81
N LYS A 45 13.42 -8.33 -5.79
CA LYS A 45 13.56 -7.78 -4.43
C LYS A 45 14.35 -6.46 -4.42
N ASP A 46 15.34 -6.35 -5.31
CA ASP A 46 16.22 -5.19 -5.47
C ASP A 46 15.83 -4.25 -6.62
N ARG A 47 14.56 -4.29 -7.06
CA ARG A 47 14.07 -3.38 -8.11
C ARG A 47 14.17 -1.91 -7.67
N SER A 48 14.23 -0.99 -8.65
CA SER A 48 14.32 0.45 -8.37
C SER A 48 13.20 0.93 -7.43
N LYS A 49 13.57 1.76 -6.45
CA LYS A 49 12.65 2.37 -5.47
C LYS A 49 11.75 3.44 -6.06
N GLU A 50 12.06 3.90 -7.27
CA GLU A 50 11.19 4.75 -8.07
C GLU A 50 10.13 3.94 -8.85
N MET A 51 10.16 2.61 -8.79
CA MET A 51 9.16 1.72 -9.40
C MET A 51 7.90 1.68 -8.52
N LEU A 52 6.83 2.33 -8.98
CA LEU A 52 5.56 2.49 -8.27
C LEU A 52 4.48 1.51 -8.78
N PRO A 53 3.55 1.02 -7.91
CA PRO A 53 3.52 1.19 -6.45
C PRO A 53 4.70 0.47 -5.80
N VAL A 54 4.91 0.53 -4.47
CA VAL A 54 5.98 -0.30 -3.85
C VAL A 54 5.77 -1.80 -4.14
N ARG A 55 6.83 -2.61 -4.09
CA ARG A 55 6.87 -3.96 -4.67
C ARG A 55 5.73 -4.85 -4.19
N GLU A 56 5.47 -4.81 -2.90
CA GLU A 56 4.48 -5.62 -2.20
C GLU A 56 3.04 -5.19 -2.52
N LEU A 57 2.84 -4.03 -3.15
CA LEU A 57 1.52 -3.57 -3.59
C LEU A 57 1.26 -3.82 -5.08
N THR A 58 2.24 -4.35 -5.82
CA THR A 58 2.13 -4.53 -7.29
C THR A 58 0.90 -5.38 -7.66
N PHE A 59 0.59 -6.41 -6.87
CA PHE A 59 -0.56 -7.30 -7.06
C PHE A 59 -1.71 -7.06 -6.08
N ARG A 60 -1.76 -5.91 -5.37
CA ARG A 60 -2.80 -5.65 -4.34
C ARG A 60 -4.24 -5.80 -4.87
N ALA A 61 -4.49 -5.47 -6.14
CA ALA A 61 -5.81 -5.66 -6.75
C ALA A 61 -6.18 -7.15 -6.96
N VAL A 62 -5.20 -8.05 -7.04
CA VAL A 62 -5.34 -9.48 -7.36
C VAL A 62 -5.50 -10.32 -6.09
N VAL A 63 -4.63 -10.10 -5.11
CA VAL A 63 -4.50 -10.93 -3.89
C VAL A 63 -5.80 -11.15 -3.10
N PRO A 64 -6.68 -10.15 -2.86
CA PRO A 64 -7.89 -10.34 -2.04
C PRO A 64 -9.00 -11.19 -2.68
N HIS A 65 -8.85 -11.58 -3.96
CA HIS A 65 -9.93 -12.13 -4.76
C HIS A 65 -9.48 -13.40 -5.49
N ARG A 66 -10.08 -14.55 -5.17
CA ARG A 66 -9.91 -15.79 -5.94
C ARG A 66 -10.42 -15.57 -7.37
N ALA A 67 -9.75 -16.14 -8.37
CA ALA A 67 -10.05 -15.91 -9.80
C ALA A 67 -11.54 -16.12 -10.16
N GLU A 68 -12.22 -17.07 -9.52
CA GLU A 68 -13.64 -17.39 -9.76
C GLU A 68 -14.64 -16.33 -9.23
N ASP A 69 -14.19 -15.41 -8.37
CA ASP A 69 -15.00 -14.37 -7.74
C ASP A 69 -14.95 -13.03 -8.51
N TRP A 70 -14.12 -12.94 -9.54
CA TRP A 70 -14.04 -11.78 -10.44
C TRP A 70 -15.26 -11.69 -11.37
N ASN A 71 -16.34 -11.09 -10.87
CA ASN A 71 -17.55 -10.82 -11.65
C ASN A 71 -17.39 -9.63 -12.60
N VAL A 72 -16.57 -8.63 -12.20
CA VAL A 72 -16.28 -7.42 -12.97
C VAL A 72 -14.77 -7.19 -13.00
N VAL A 73 -14.22 -6.78 -14.14
CA VAL A 73 -12.82 -6.35 -14.27
C VAL A 73 -12.80 -4.90 -14.78
N ILE A 74 -12.45 -3.95 -13.91
CA ILE A 74 -12.34 -2.53 -14.29
C ILE A 74 -10.88 -2.18 -14.63
N PHE A 75 -10.62 -1.85 -15.89
CA PHE A 75 -9.27 -1.53 -16.36
C PHE A 75 -8.91 -0.04 -16.25
N GLY A 76 -7.97 0.29 -15.36
CA GLY A 76 -7.19 1.53 -15.41
C GLY A 76 -5.95 1.40 -16.30
N GLN A 77 -5.22 2.50 -16.56
CA GLN A 77 -4.04 2.45 -17.43
C GLN A 77 -2.79 1.95 -16.68
N SER A 78 -2.31 2.74 -15.73
CA SER A 78 -1.09 2.50 -14.94
C SER A 78 -1.27 3.07 -13.52
N PRO A 79 -0.39 2.75 -12.56
CA PRO A 79 -0.47 3.31 -11.21
C PRO A 79 -0.28 4.83 -11.21
N CYS A 80 -0.66 5.48 -10.12
CA CYS A 80 -0.39 6.90 -9.93
C CYS A 80 1.15 7.17 -9.92
N PRO A 81 1.65 8.22 -10.59
CA PRO A 81 3.09 8.53 -10.66
C PRO A 81 3.62 9.26 -9.42
N ARG A 82 3.04 9.01 -8.24
CA ARG A 82 3.45 9.56 -6.94
C ARG A 82 3.39 8.47 -5.90
N ILE A 83 4.41 8.41 -5.07
CA ILE A 83 4.63 7.30 -4.13
C ILE A 83 3.47 7.15 -3.13
N GLU A 84 2.98 8.26 -2.57
CA GLU A 84 1.85 8.27 -1.64
C GLU A 84 0.47 8.05 -2.29
N SER A 85 0.41 8.09 -3.63
CA SER A 85 -0.81 7.84 -4.41
C SER A 85 -0.87 6.44 -5.00
N ALA A 86 0.26 5.76 -5.17
CA ALA A 86 0.37 4.48 -5.88
C ALA A 86 0.03 3.31 -4.95
N THR A 87 -1.25 2.94 -4.88
CA THR A 87 -1.76 1.96 -3.91
C THR A 87 -1.76 0.52 -4.40
N GLY A 88 -1.54 0.27 -5.70
CA GLY A 88 -1.77 -1.03 -6.34
C GLY A 88 -3.20 -1.27 -6.85
N ILE A 89 -4.14 -0.34 -6.57
CA ILE A 89 -5.53 -0.41 -7.03
C ILE A 89 -5.73 0.59 -8.17
N ALA A 90 -6.37 0.16 -9.27
CA ALA A 90 -6.57 1.04 -10.42
C ALA A 90 -7.52 2.21 -10.12
N MET A 91 -7.13 3.40 -10.59
CA MET A 91 -7.85 4.67 -10.40
C MET A 91 -7.97 5.17 -8.95
N PHE A 92 -7.44 4.44 -7.96
CA PHE A 92 -7.36 4.90 -6.58
C PHE A 92 -6.10 5.76 -6.35
N ASP A 93 -6.24 6.84 -5.60
CA ASP A 93 -5.15 7.73 -5.20
C ASP A 93 -5.07 7.71 -3.67
N GLY A 94 -4.06 7.02 -3.14
CA GLY A 94 -3.92 6.67 -1.72
C GLY A 94 -3.89 7.83 -0.73
N LYS A 95 -3.77 9.07 -1.21
CA LYS A 95 -3.84 10.28 -0.37
C LYS A 95 -5.25 10.59 0.15
N TYR A 96 -6.29 9.98 -0.41
CA TYR A 96 -7.68 10.17 0.02
C TYR A 96 -8.03 9.24 1.17
N LYS A 97 -8.38 9.83 2.32
CA LYS A 97 -8.84 9.12 3.53
C LYS A 97 -10.29 9.42 3.89
N ASP A 98 -10.81 10.53 3.38
CA ASP A 98 -12.19 10.96 3.53
C ASP A 98 -12.67 11.63 2.23
N TRP A 99 -13.99 11.84 2.11
CA TRP A 99 -14.60 12.56 0.99
C TRP A 99 -14.34 14.09 1.03
N LYS A 100 -13.84 14.63 2.14
CA LYS A 100 -13.62 16.06 2.41
C LYS A 100 -12.31 16.58 1.78
N GLY A 101 -11.35 15.70 1.47
CA GLY A 101 -10.13 15.98 0.70
C GLY A 101 -10.39 16.39 -0.77
N THR A 102 -9.41 17.08 -1.39
CA THR A 102 -9.53 17.65 -2.75
C THR A 102 -9.50 16.57 -3.85
N LEU A 103 -10.67 16.07 -4.24
CA LEU A 103 -10.82 14.97 -5.22
C LEU A 103 -10.25 15.32 -6.60
N SER A 104 -9.53 14.36 -7.19
CA SER A 104 -8.99 14.46 -8.56
C SER A 104 -10.13 14.42 -9.59
N PRO A 105 -9.91 14.86 -10.85
CA PRO A 105 -10.93 14.76 -11.90
C PRO A 105 -11.47 13.33 -12.05
N THR A 106 -10.57 12.35 -12.13
CA THR A 106 -10.89 10.91 -12.18
C THR A 106 -11.80 10.50 -11.02
N LEU A 107 -11.37 10.76 -9.78
CA LEU A 107 -12.10 10.35 -8.58
C LEU A 107 -13.47 11.04 -8.49
N ARG A 108 -13.50 12.35 -8.69
CA ARG A 108 -14.73 13.15 -8.66
C ARG A 108 -15.76 12.66 -9.67
N ASN A 109 -15.34 12.31 -10.88
CA ASN A 109 -16.24 11.86 -11.93
C ASN A 109 -16.68 10.41 -11.71
N ILE A 110 -15.80 9.54 -11.18
CA ILE A 110 -16.15 8.18 -10.75
C ILE A 110 -17.19 8.20 -9.63
N ILE A 111 -16.93 8.90 -8.51
CA ILE A 111 -17.85 8.90 -7.36
C ILE A 111 -19.16 9.62 -7.69
N LYS A 112 -19.14 10.64 -8.57
CA LYS A 112 -20.35 11.27 -9.09
C LYS A 112 -21.18 10.33 -9.96
N ASN A 113 -20.55 9.50 -10.80
CA ASN A 113 -21.28 8.52 -11.61
C ASN A 113 -21.91 7.43 -10.71
N ALA A 114 -21.18 6.91 -9.73
CA ALA A 114 -21.73 5.97 -8.74
C ALA A 114 -22.88 6.61 -7.91
N ALA A 115 -22.73 7.88 -7.51
CA ALA A 115 -23.77 8.63 -6.81
C ALA A 115 -25.02 8.91 -7.65
N LYS A 116 -24.91 9.08 -8.98
CA LYS A 116 -26.08 9.13 -9.88
C LYS A 116 -26.87 7.82 -9.88
N TRP A 117 -26.17 6.69 -9.76
CA TRP A 117 -26.77 5.35 -9.79
C TRP A 117 -27.43 4.97 -8.46
N GLY A 118 -26.75 5.20 -7.34
CA GLY A 118 -27.18 4.67 -6.03
C GLY A 118 -27.99 5.62 -5.14
N LEU A 119 -28.15 6.89 -5.52
CA LEU A 119 -28.95 7.88 -4.78
C LEU A 119 -30.27 8.20 -5.49
N ALA A 120 -31.12 9.04 -4.89
CA ALA A 120 -32.43 9.32 -5.45
C ALA A 120 -32.32 10.01 -6.84
N PRO A 121 -33.20 9.69 -7.81
CA PRO A 121 -33.16 10.30 -9.15
C PRO A 121 -33.13 11.83 -9.11
N GLY A 122 -32.06 12.41 -9.64
CA GLY A 122 -31.83 13.85 -9.69
C GLY A 122 -31.08 14.45 -8.48
N GLU A 123 -30.86 13.69 -7.41
CA GLU A 123 -30.09 14.14 -6.23
C GLU A 123 -28.63 14.47 -6.60
N VAL A 124 -28.02 13.61 -7.43
CA VAL A 124 -26.72 13.87 -8.05
C VAL A 124 -26.86 13.87 -9.57
N THR A 125 -26.27 14.88 -10.19
CA THR A 125 -26.25 15.12 -11.64
C THR A 125 -24.84 15.52 -12.08
N LYS A 126 -24.57 15.61 -13.39
CA LYS A 126 -23.25 16.05 -13.87
C LYS A 126 -22.87 17.44 -13.37
N SER A 127 -23.84 18.35 -13.25
CA SER A 127 -23.65 19.72 -12.75
C SER A 127 -23.46 19.82 -11.23
N THR A 128 -23.75 18.76 -10.45
CA THR A 128 -23.61 18.76 -8.98
C THR A 128 -22.19 19.17 -8.55
N LYS A 129 -22.13 20.19 -7.69
CA LYS A 129 -20.88 20.74 -7.15
C LYS A 129 -20.30 19.84 -6.06
N ILE A 130 -19.00 19.95 -5.82
CA ILE A 130 -18.26 19.04 -4.93
C ILE A 130 -18.78 19.07 -3.47
N GLN A 131 -19.27 20.22 -3.00
CA GLN A 131 -19.86 20.37 -1.67
C GLN A 131 -21.18 19.60 -1.55
N ALA A 132 -22.08 19.74 -2.54
CA ALA A 132 -23.34 19.02 -2.57
C ALA A 132 -23.14 17.50 -2.70
N LEU A 133 -22.18 17.08 -3.54
CA LEU A 133 -21.80 15.66 -3.67
C LEU A 133 -21.30 15.08 -2.34
N ARG A 134 -20.50 15.82 -1.57
CA ARG A 134 -20.06 15.39 -0.23
C ARG A 134 -21.21 15.28 0.75
N ALA A 135 -22.12 16.26 0.77
CA ALA A 135 -23.29 16.23 1.64
C ALA A 135 -24.20 15.03 1.34
N ALA A 136 -24.38 14.68 0.05
CA ALA A 136 -25.14 13.51 -0.36
C ALA A 136 -24.46 12.18 0.08
N LEU A 137 -23.15 12.05 -0.11
CA LEU A 137 -22.38 10.88 0.37
C LEU A 137 -22.39 10.74 1.90
N GLU A 138 -22.33 11.87 2.63
CA GLU A 138 -22.40 11.91 4.11
C GLU A 138 -23.82 11.59 4.61
N ALA A 139 -24.88 12.06 3.93
CA ALA A 139 -26.27 11.74 4.25
C ALA A 139 -26.64 10.27 3.93
N ALA A 140 -26.03 9.68 2.90
CA ALA A 140 -26.20 8.27 2.54
C ALA A 140 -25.33 7.30 3.39
N ASP A 141 -24.47 7.83 4.26
CA ASP A 141 -23.54 7.07 5.13
C ASP A 141 -22.55 6.21 4.32
N VAL A 142 -22.06 6.71 3.17
CA VAL A 142 -21.17 5.96 2.27
C VAL A 142 -19.78 5.81 2.87
N CYS A 143 -19.23 4.59 2.84
CA CYS A 143 -17.93 4.24 3.40
C CYS A 143 -16.79 5.14 2.87
N PRO A 144 -15.69 5.31 3.63
CA PRO A 144 -14.60 6.20 3.23
C PRO A 144 -13.90 5.73 1.95
N PRO A 145 -13.20 6.61 1.21
CA PRO A 145 -12.59 6.27 -0.07
C PRO A 145 -11.65 5.06 -0.03
N GLU A 146 -10.90 4.86 1.06
CA GLU A 146 -9.97 3.73 1.18
C GLU A 146 -10.70 2.38 1.21
N GLU A 147 -11.86 2.32 1.83
CA GLU A 147 -12.75 1.16 1.84
C GLU A 147 -13.49 1.01 0.50
N TRP A 148 -14.02 2.11 -0.05
CA TRP A 148 -14.82 2.13 -1.28
C TRP A 148 -14.06 1.58 -2.50
N PHE A 149 -12.76 1.83 -2.59
CA PHE A 149 -11.94 1.47 -3.76
C PHE A 149 -11.46 0.01 -3.82
N GLU A 150 -11.61 -0.80 -2.77
CA GLU A 150 -11.06 -2.18 -2.71
C GLU A 150 -11.87 -3.21 -3.52
N HIS A 151 -12.27 -2.86 -4.75
CA HIS A 151 -13.07 -3.71 -5.63
C HIS A 151 -12.47 -3.84 -7.03
N MET A 152 -11.93 -5.03 -7.33
CA MET A 152 -11.70 -5.61 -8.67
C MET A 152 -11.23 -4.63 -9.78
N ARG A 153 -10.26 -3.77 -9.44
CA ARG A 153 -9.76 -2.66 -10.27
C ARG A 153 -8.30 -2.90 -10.64
N LEU A 154 -8.07 -3.39 -11.85
CA LEU A 154 -6.75 -3.77 -12.37
C LEU A 154 -6.21 -2.70 -13.35
N ASN A 155 -4.90 -2.47 -13.38
CA ASN A 155 -4.31 -1.60 -14.41
C ASN A 155 -3.84 -2.42 -15.62
N THR A 156 -3.82 -1.82 -16.82
CA THR A 156 -3.22 -2.43 -18.03
C THR A 156 -1.70 -2.65 -17.88
N ALA A 157 -1.05 -1.87 -17.01
CA ALA A 157 0.30 -2.08 -16.51
C ALA A 157 0.31 -1.92 -14.99
N LEU A 158 0.88 -2.88 -14.25
CA LEU A 158 0.83 -2.87 -12.78
C LEU A 158 1.97 -2.05 -12.14
N THR A 159 2.92 -1.54 -12.95
CA THR A 159 3.96 -0.60 -12.49
C THR A 159 4.11 0.64 -13.38
N THR A 160 4.75 1.68 -12.84
CA THR A 160 5.21 2.89 -13.53
C THR A 160 6.48 3.44 -12.85
N GLY A 161 7.32 4.21 -13.54
CA GLY A 161 8.50 4.84 -12.96
C GLY A 161 9.79 4.01 -13.09
N GLY A 162 10.73 4.16 -12.17
CA GLY A 162 12.03 3.47 -12.24
C GLY A 162 12.91 3.91 -13.41
N GLY A 163 12.75 5.14 -13.92
CA GLY A 163 13.41 5.63 -15.13
C GLY A 163 12.80 5.16 -16.46
N GLU A 164 11.78 4.29 -16.42
CA GLU A 164 11.21 3.68 -17.62
C GLU A 164 9.99 4.45 -18.17
N PRO A 165 9.84 4.55 -19.50
CA PRO A 165 8.65 5.16 -20.11
C PRO A 165 7.49 4.16 -20.15
N ASN A 166 6.25 4.66 -20.03
CA ASN A 166 5.02 3.84 -19.98
C ASN A 166 4.94 2.68 -21.00
N PRO A 167 5.33 2.83 -22.29
CA PRO A 167 5.28 1.73 -23.25
C PRO A 167 6.13 0.50 -22.87
N VAL A 168 7.20 0.67 -22.07
CA VAL A 168 8.00 -0.46 -21.58
C VAL A 168 7.23 -1.23 -20.51
N HIS A 169 6.59 -0.55 -19.56
CA HIS A 169 5.70 -1.18 -18.59
C HIS A 169 4.51 -1.87 -19.29
N GLU A 170 3.87 -1.20 -20.26
CA GLU A 170 2.77 -1.79 -21.05
C GLU A 170 3.22 -3.01 -21.86
N LYS A 171 4.49 -3.07 -22.29
CA LYS A 171 5.05 -4.25 -22.97
C LYS A 171 5.30 -5.40 -21.99
N PHE A 172 5.89 -5.13 -20.83
CA PHE A 172 6.17 -6.13 -19.79
C PHE A 172 4.89 -6.73 -19.21
N TRP A 173 3.90 -5.88 -18.88
CA TRP A 173 2.69 -6.33 -18.18
C TRP A 173 1.65 -6.99 -19.08
N ARG A 174 1.62 -6.70 -20.38
CA ARG A 174 0.62 -7.25 -21.33
C ARG A 174 0.39 -8.77 -21.22
N PRO A 175 1.43 -9.63 -21.33
CA PRO A 175 1.23 -11.08 -21.21
C PRO A 175 0.79 -11.51 -19.80
N ILE A 176 1.23 -10.83 -18.74
CA ILE A 176 0.80 -11.13 -17.37
C ILE A 176 -0.68 -10.75 -17.17
N VAL A 177 -1.12 -9.61 -17.70
CA VAL A 177 -2.52 -9.18 -17.68
C VAL A 177 -3.39 -10.12 -18.52
N GLU A 178 -2.90 -10.61 -19.66
CA GLU A 178 -3.57 -11.67 -20.43
C GLU A 178 -3.70 -12.96 -19.60
N GLY A 179 -2.64 -13.35 -18.88
CA GLY A 179 -2.66 -14.48 -17.96
C GLY A 179 -3.70 -14.32 -16.83
N ILE A 180 -3.83 -13.13 -16.25
CA ILE A 180 -4.85 -12.83 -15.23
C ILE A 180 -6.26 -12.97 -15.82
N VAL A 181 -6.51 -12.42 -17.01
CA VAL A 181 -7.80 -12.55 -17.70
C VAL A 181 -8.11 -14.01 -18.03
N ARG A 182 -7.12 -14.78 -18.49
CA ARG A 182 -7.23 -16.22 -18.75
C ARG A 182 -7.62 -16.99 -17.49
N ALA A 183 -6.90 -16.76 -16.38
CA ALA A 183 -7.17 -17.39 -15.09
C ALA A 183 -8.60 -17.11 -14.59
N ILE A 184 -9.08 -15.86 -14.70
CA ILE A 184 -10.45 -15.49 -14.35
C ILE A 184 -11.46 -16.28 -15.20
N LEU A 185 -11.33 -16.25 -16.53
CA LEU A 185 -12.28 -16.87 -17.44
C LEU A 185 -12.26 -18.41 -17.35
N GLU A 186 -11.09 -19.03 -17.14
CA GLU A 186 -10.97 -20.47 -16.89
C GLU A 186 -11.60 -20.87 -15.55
N ALA A 187 -11.43 -20.06 -14.50
CA ALA A 187 -12.10 -20.28 -13.22
C ALA A 187 -13.63 -20.11 -13.34
N LYS A 188 -14.12 -19.14 -14.12
CA LYS A 188 -15.55 -18.99 -14.45
C LYS A 188 -16.12 -20.21 -15.16
N ARG A 189 -15.38 -20.80 -16.11
CA ARG A 189 -15.79 -22.00 -16.87
C ARG A 189 -16.00 -23.22 -15.98
N HIS A 190 -15.32 -23.28 -14.83
CA HIS A 190 -15.41 -24.39 -13.88
C HIS A 190 -16.34 -24.10 -12.68
N LYS A 191 -16.86 -22.86 -12.55
CA LYS A 191 -17.82 -22.48 -11.51
C LYS A 191 -19.24 -22.86 -11.94
N ALA A 192 -20.00 -23.46 -11.02
CA ALA A 192 -21.35 -23.95 -11.31
C ALA A 192 -22.25 -22.83 -11.88
N GLY A 193 -22.98 -23.14 -12.96
CA GLY A 193 -23.77 -22.17 -13.72
C GLY A 193 -23.00 -21.41 -14.80
N ASN A 194 -21.68 -21.60 -14.89
CA ASN A 194 -20.76 -20.90 -15.81
C ASN A 194 -20.97 -19.37 -15.81
N PRO A 195 -21.01 -18.71 -14.64
CA PRO A 195 -21.31 -17.28 -14.55
C PRO A 195 -20.28 -16.48 -15.36
N GLY A 196 -20.77 -15.52 -16.13
CA GLY A 196 -19.91 -14.72 -17.00
C GLY A 196 -19.00 -13.73 -16.27
N CYS A 197 -18.35 -12.87 -17.03
CA CYS A 197 -17.55 -11.76 -16.51
C CYS A 197 -17.80 -10.47 -17.31
N VAL A 198 -17.94 -9.33 -16.61
CA VAL A 198 -18.10 -8.01 -17.22
C VAL A 198 -16.75 -7.28 -17.28
N PHE A 199 -16.29 -6.89 -18.47
CA PHE A 199 -15.07 -6.10 -18.63
C PHE A 199 -15.38 -4.63 -18.88
N VAL A 200 -14.82 -3.76 -18.05
CA VAL A 200 -15.12 -2.34 -18.04
C VAL A 200 -13.92 -1.55 -18.56
N LEU A 201 -14.11 -0.93 -19.73
CA LEU A 201 -13.07 -0.39 -20.58
C LEU A 201 -13.20 1.14 -20.71
N TRP A 202 -12.80 1.87 -19.68
CA TRP A 202 -12.93 3.33 -19.64
C TRP A 202 -11.75 4.06 -20.31
N GLY A 203 -11.97 4.43 -21.58
CA GLY A 203 -11.05 5.19 -22.43
C GLY A 203 -10.23 4.32 -23.39
N GLY A 204 -9.70 4.97 -24.43
CA GLY A 204 -9.04 4.31 -25.57
C GLY A 204 -7.95 3.27 -25.23
N PRO A 205 -7.06 3.47 -24.23
CA PRO A 205 -6.10 2.43 -23.82
C PRO A 205 -6.77 1.15 -23.32
N ALA A 206 -7.84 1.26 -22.52
CA ALA A 206 -8.59 0.12 -22.01
C ALA A 206 -9.43 -0.54 -23.12
N GLN A 207 -10.09 0.23 -23.98
CA GLN A 207 -10.87 -0.27 -25.12
C GLN A 207 -10.05 -1.16 -26.07
N LYS A 208 -8.74 -0.89 -26.22
CA LYS A 208 -7.83 -1.77 -26.99
C LYS A 208 -7.72 -3.18 -26.42
N LEU A 209 -7.97 -3.39 -25.12
CA LEU A 209 -7.96 -4.73 -24.51
C LEU A 209 -9.11 -5.62 -24.97
N ARG A 210 -10.20 -5.08 -25.51
CA ARG A 210 -11.34 -5.88 -26.00
C ARG A 210 -10.92 -6.98 -26.96
N ARG A 211 -9.93 -6.72 -27.82
CA ARG A 211 -9.36 -7.72 -28.74
C ARG A 211 -8.63 -8.86 -28.01
N MET A 212 -7.88 -8.54 -26.96
CA MET A 212 -7.17 -9.53 -26.13
C MET A 212 -8.18 -10.38 -25.35
N VAL A 213 -9.15 -9.75 -24.68
CA VAL A 213 -10.20 -10.48 -23.92
C VAL A 213 -10.98 -11.42 -24.84
N ASN A 214 -11.38 -10.96 -26.04
CA ASN A 214 -12.04 -11.82 -27.01
C ASN A 214 -11.16 -12.98 -27.50
N ALA A 215 -9.87 -12.74 -27.74
CA ALA A 215 -8.93 -13.79 -28.19
C ALA A 215 -8.69 -14.85 -27.11
N VAL A 216 -8.58 -14.44 -25.83
CA VAL A 216 -8.49 -15.36 -24.69
C VAL A 216 -9.78 -16.16 -24.54
N ASN A 217 -10.93 -15.47 -24.55
CA ASN A 217 -12.23 -16.11 -24.34
C ASN A 217 -12.63 -17.05 -25.50
N PHE A 218 -12.14 -16.84 -26.73
CA PHE A 218 -12.41 -17.72 -27.87
C PHE A 218 -12.09 -19.19 -27.59
N SER A 219 -11.03 -19.47 -26.81
CA SER A 219 -10.66 -20.83 -26.37
C SER A 219 -11.37 -21.33 -25.10
N ILE A 220 -12.03 -20.46 -24.36
CA ILE A 220 -12.59 -20.76 -23.03
C ILE A 220 -14.12 -20.91 -23.09
N GLY A 221 -14.80 -20.04 -23.85
CA GLY A 221 -16.22 -20.15 -24.14
C GLY A 221 -17.17 -19.76 -23.00
N VAL A 222 -16.78 -18.83 -22.12
CA VAL A 222 -17.68 -18.30 -21.08
C VAL A 222 -18.41 -17.03 -21.57
N PRO A 223 -19.62 -16.75 -21.06
CA PRO A 223 -20.31 -15.48 -21.33
C PRO A 223 -19.47 -14.27 -20.89
N VAL A 224 -19.37 -13.25 -21.75
CA VAL A 224 -18.58 -12.04 -21.49
C VAL A 224 -19.31 -10.81 -22.01
N GLU A 225 -19.43 -9.79 -21.17
CA GLU A 225 -20.00 -8.48 -21.49
C GLU A 225 -18.94 -7.38 -21.45
N PHE A 226 -19.17 -6.29 -22.20
CA PHE A 226 -18.24 -5.16 -22.29
C PHE A 226 -18.95 -3.83 -22.04
N ILE A 227 -18.51 -3.10 -21.02
CA ILE A 227 -18.96 -1.72 -20.75
C ILE A 227 -17.86 -0.75 -21.16
N GLU A 228 -18.12 0.08 -22.18
CA GLU A 228 -17.18 1.08 -22.67
C GLU A 228 -17.66 2.49 -22.34
N ALA A 229 -16.74 3.36 -21.89
CA ALA A 229 -17.03 4.78 -21.67
C ALA A 229 -15.77 5.62 -21.92
N ALA A 230 -15.91 6.95 -21.89
CA ALA A 230 -14.76 7.85 -21.84
C ALA A 230 -13.89 7.58 -20.61
N ASN A 231 -12.60 7.96 -20.66
CA ASN A 231 -11.78 7.92 -19.44
C ASN A 231 -12.33 8.92 -18.40
N PRO A 232 -12.41 8.61 -17.09
CA PRO A 232 -13.01 9.52 -16.12
C PRO A 232 -12.27 10.86 -15.92
N ALA A 233 -11.02 11.00 -16.39
CA ALA A 233 -10.30 12.28 -16.42
C ALA A 233 -10.48 13.08 -17.73
N ALA A 234 -11.07 12.50 -18.77
CA ALA A 234 -11.19 13.13 -20.09
C ALA A 234 -12.25 14.24 -20.09
N GLN A 235 -12.00 15.29 -20.88
CA GLN A 235 -12.98 16.31 -21.30
C GLN A 235 -13.87 16.87 -20.17
N GLY A 236 -13.26 17.17 -19.01
CA GLY A 236 -13.94 17.79 -17.87
C GLY A 236 -14.77 16.81 -17.05
N ASP A 237 -16.00 16.54 -17.50
CA ASP A 237 -16.98 15.68 -16.84
C ASP A 237 -17.79 14.77 -17.79
N ILE A 238 -17.35 14.57 -19.04
CA ILE A 238 -18.05 13.73 -20.05
C ILE A 238 -18.35 12.30 -19.57
N PHE A 239 -17.54 11.74 -18.68
CA PHE A 239 -17.80 10.43 -18.05
C PHE A 239 -19.10 10.41 -17.21
N CYS A 240 -19.62 11.57 -16.81
CA CYS A 240 -20.87 11.69 -16.08
C CYS A 240 -22.11 11.81 -16.99
N ASP A 241 -21.93 11.82 -18.33
CA ASP A 241 -23.04 11.81 -19.30
C ASP A 241 -23.65 10.41 -19.48
N VAL A 242 -22.92 9.34 -19.14
CA VAL A 242 -23.40 7.94 -19.13
C VAL A 242 -23.80 7.47 -17.72
N ASP A 243 -24.49 6.33 -17.60
CA ASP A 243 -24.74 5.62 -16.33
C ASP A 243 -23.83 4.39 -16.23
N ALA A 244 -22.52 4.62 -16.17
CA ALA A 244 -21.51 3.56 -16.27
C ALA A 244 -21.64 2.50 -15.17
N PHE A 245 -22.19 2.83 -14.01
CA PHE A 245 -22.41 1.87 -12.91
C PHE A 245 -23.75 1.13 -13.04
N GLY A 246 -24.81 1.79 -13.52
CA GLY A 246 -26.05 1.12 -13.93
C GLY A 246 -25.82 0.13 -15.07
N ASP A 247 -25.07 0.53 -16.10
CA ASP A 247 -24.71 -0.29 -17.25
C ASP A 247 -23.95 -1.57 -16.83
N ILE A 248 -23.03 -1.48 -15.84
CA ILE A 248 -22.34 -2.66 -15.29
C ILE A 248 -23.32 -3.59 -14.58
N ASN A 249 -24.24 -3.06 -13.77
CA ASN A 249 -25.23 -3.90 -13.07
C ASN A 249 -26.26 -4.51 -14.04
N ALA A 250 -26.60 -3.84 -15.13
CA ALA A 250 -27.41 -4.40 -16.20
C ALA A 250 -26.70 -5.57 -16.90
N ALA A 251 -25.41 -5.43 -17.18
CA ALA A 251 -24.57 -6.51 -17.73
C ALA A 251 -24.33 -7.66 -16.74
N LEU A 252 -24.24 -7.41 -15.43
CA LEU A 252 -24.23 -8.48 -14.44
C LEU A 252 -25.55 -9.25 -14.45
N GLY A 253 -26.68 -8.53 -14.55
CA GLY A 253 -28.01 -9.10 -14.67
C GLY A 253 -28.19 -9.98 -15.92
N SER A 254 -27.68 -9.58 -17.10
CA SER A 254 -27.74 -10.41 -18.31
C SER A 254 -26.91 -11.70 -18.19
N LEU A 255 -25.91 -11.70 -17.32
CA LEU A 255 -25.05 -12.85 -17.00
C LEU A 255 -25.56 -13.71 -15.83
N GLY A 256 -26.72 -13.37 -15.23
CA GLY A 256 -27.27 -14.06 -14.07
C GLY A 256 -26.44 -13.87 -12.78
N VAL A 257 -25.72 -12.75 -12.68
CA VAL A 257 -24.90 -12.38 -11.51
C VAL A 257 -25.58 -11.27 -10.74
N GLU A 258 -25.59 -11.37 -9.40
CA GLU A 258 -26.16 -10.36 -8.52
C GLU A 258 -25.53 -8.97 -8.76
N PRO A 259 -26.33 -7.88 -8.71
CA PRO A 259 -25.82 -6.52 -8.89
C PRO A 259 -24.91 -6.11 -7.73
N ILE A 260 -23.97 -5.21 -8.03
CA ILE A 260 -23.02 -4.66 -7.06
C ILE A 260 -23.60 -3.37 -6.45
N ASP A 261 -23.53 -3.24 -5.12
CA ASP A 261 -23.85 -1.99 -4.41
C ASP A 261 -22.71 -0.99 -4.53
N TRP A 262 -22.75 -0.10 -5.52
CA TRP A 262 -21.66 0.87 -5.75
C TRP A 262 -21.58 2.03 -4.74
N LEU A 263 -22.43 2.10 -3.70
CA LEU A 263 -22.35 3.10 -2.63
C LEU A 263 -22.52 2.46 -1.24
N PRO A 264 -21.72 1.44 -0.88
CA PRO A 264 -21.95 0.68 0.33
C PRO A 264 -21.63 1.51 1.57
N ARG A 265 -22.40 1.30 2.65
CA ARG A 265 -22.17 2.00 3.93
C ARG A 265 -20.94 1.51 4.69
N LYS A 266 -20.58 0.24 4.47
CA LYS A 266 -19.38 -0.38 5.02
C LYS A 266 -18.42 -0.73 3.91
N GLY A 267 -17.12 -0.73 4.21
CA GLY A 267 -16.12 -1.29 3.33
C GLY A 267 -16.39 -2.76 3.02
N TRP A 268 -16.06 -3.14 1.79
CA TRP A 268 -16.44 -4.44 1.23
C TRP A 268 -15.85 -5.65 1.96
N LYS A 269 -14.76 -5.45 2.72
CA LYS A 269 -14.19 -6.46 3.63
C LYS A 269 -15.16 -6.87 4.75
N GLU A 270 -16.04 -5.97 5.20
CA GLU A 270 -17.08 -6.27 6.19
C GLU A 270 -18.43 -6.66 5.57
N ALA A 271 -18.67 -6.29 4.30
CA ALA A 271 -19.94 -6.56 3.62
C ALA A 271 -20.17 -8.06 3.31
N GLY A 272 -19.09 -8.85 3.27
CA GLY A 272 -19.13 -10.29 3.06
C GLY A 272 -19.36 -10.71 1.61
N VAL A 273 -18.38 -11.38 1.01
CA VAL A 273 -18.66 -12.28 -0.11
C VAL A 273 -19.67 -13.33 0.40
N PRO A 274 -20.76 -13.64 -0.32
CA PRO A 274 -21.74 -14.62 0.13
C PRO A 274 -21.10 -16.00 0.36
N SER A 275 -20.78 -16.29 1.61
CA SER A 275 -20.38 -17.63 2.04
C SER A 275 -21.52 -18.59 1.74
N ALA A 276 -21.22 -19.73 1.11
CA ALA A 276 -22.19 -20.75 0.71
C ALA A 276 -22.73 -21.57 1.90
N ALA A 277 -23.21 -20.86 2.93
CA ALA A 277 -23.60 -21.38 4.24
C ALA A 277 -24.85 -20.66 4.79
N ALA A 278 -25.81 -20.34 3.91
CA ALA A 278 -27.10 -19.75 4.28
C ALA A 278 -28.29 -20.54 3.70
N SER A 279 -28.20 -21.88 3.68
CA SER A 279 -29.32 -22.78 3.39
C SER A 279 -29.73 -23.59 4.61
N SER A 280 -30.13 -22.90 5.69
CA SER A 280 -30.82 -23.54 6.82
C SER A 280 -31.85 -22.61 7.47
N SER A 281 -33.11 -23.06 7.43
CA SER A 281 -34.26 -22.61 8.22
C SER A 281 -34.66 -21.13 8.20
N SER A 282 -35.70 -20.80 7.42
CA SER A 282 -37.04 -20.82 8.02
C SER A 282 -38.14 -21.04 6.97
N THR A 283 -38.93 -22.10 7.16
CA THR A 283 -40.25 -22.26 6.52
C THR A 283 -41.20 -22.82 7.56
N GLY A 284 -42.24 -22.06 7.91
CA GLY A 284 -43.30 -22.53 8.79
C GLY A 284 -43.94 -23.78 8.21
N GLY A 285 -44.11 -24.81 9.04
CA GLY A 285 -44.49 -26.13 8.56
C GLY A 285 -45.95 -26.21 8.07
N HIS A 286 -46.19 -27.08 7.09
CA HIS A 286 -47.47 -27.75 6.90
C HIS A 286 -47.23 -29.23 6.58
N LYS A 287 -48.03 -30.12 7.17
CA LYS A 287 -47.85 -31.59 7.10
C LYS A 287 -48.19 -32.13 5.71
N ARG A 288 -47.36 -33.05 5.18
CA ARG A 288 -47.82 -34.20 4.38
C ARG A 288 -46.76 -35.32 4.29
N LYS A 289 -47.17 -36.55 4.63
CA LYS A 289 -46.63 -37.85 4.17
C LYS A 289 -47.30 -38.20 2.81
N PRO A 290 -46.97 -39.29 2.08
CA PRO A 290 -46.01 -40.39 2.33
C PRO A 290 -44.68 -40.16 1.56
N ALA A 291 -43.77 -41.10 1.26
CA ALA A 291 -43.75 -42.57 1.36
C ALA A 291 -42.34 -43.12 1.71
N ALA A 292 -42.02 -44.35 1.27
CA ALA A 292 -40.71 -45.00 1.42
C ALA A 292 -40.20 -45.52 0.07
N GLY A 293 -38.88 -45.53 -0.11
CA GLY A 293 -38.14 -46.12 -1.24
C GLY A 293 -36.70 -46.38 -0.80
N ALA A 294 -36.13 -47.53 -1.15
CA ALA A 294 -34.99 -48.11 -0.44
C ALA A 294 -33.64 -48.03 -1.17
N ALA A 295 -32.57 -48.03 -0.37
CA ALA A 295 -31.25 -48.62 -0.59
C ALA A 295 -30.31 -48.11 -1.70
N GLY A 296 -29.02 -47.97 -1.32
CA GLY A 296 -27.89 -48.38 -2.18
C GLY A 296 -27.06 -47.26 -2.82
N GLY A 297 -26.00 -46.80 -2.15
CA GLY A 297 -24.99 -45.91 -2.76
C GLY A 297 -23.79 -45.69 -1.83
N GLY A 298 -22.63 -46.25 -2.18
CA GLY A 298 -21.46 -46.32 -1.30
C GLY A 298 -20.67 -45.02 -1.11
N SER A 299 -19.99 -44.91 0.04
CA SER A 299 -19.23 -43.73 0.46
C SER A 299 -17.92 -43.54 -0.31
N THR A 300 -17.93 -42.76 -1.39
CA THR A 300 -16.72 -42.14 -1.98
C THR A 300 -16.78 -40.62 -2.04
N ALA A 301 -17.96 -40.02 -2.19
CA ALA A 301 -18.13 -38.56 -2.27
C ALA A 301 -17.71 -37.80 -0.99
N SER A 302 -17.96 -38.39 0.19
CA SER A 302 -17.69 -37.76 1.50
C SER A 302 -16.21 -37.41 1.74
N ALA A 303 -15.29 -38.29 1.31
CA ALA A 303 -13.85 -38.07 1.49
C ALA A 303 -13.31 -37.00 0.54
N ALA A 304 -13.75 -37.00 -0.72
CA ALA A 304 -13.39 -35.98 -1.70
C ALA A 304 -13.92 -34.59 -1.28
N HIS A 305 -15.17 -34.52 -0.82
CA HIS A 305 -15.79 -33.27 -0.38
C HIS A 305 -15.13 -32.72 0.90
N LYS A 306 -14.74 -33.58 1.86
CA LYS A 306 -13.93 -33.17 3.02
C LYS A 306 -12.53 -32.67 2.64
N LYS A 307 -11.82 -33.35 1.72
CA LYS A 307 -10.51 -32.89 1.23
C LYS A 307 -10.60 -31.54 0.51
N SER A 308 -11.60 -31.38 -0.37
CA SER A 308 -11.87 -30.12 -1.07
C SER A 308 -12.16 -28.98 -0.09
N LYS A 309 -13.02 -29.19 0.91
CA LYS A 309 -13.34 -28.18 1.94
C LYS A 309 -12.12 -27.80 2.80
N ALA A 310 -11.27 -28.76 3.15
CA ALA A 310 -10.04 -28.49 3.89
C ALA A 310 -9.00 -27.69 3.06
N ALA A 311 -8.85 -28.03 1.77
CA ALA A 311 -7.98 -27.29 0.85
C ALA A 311 -8.47 -25.85 0.62
N MET A 312 -9.78 -25.64 0.47
CA MET A 312 -10.38 -24.31 0.36
C MET A 312 -10.18 -23.48 1.65
N ALA A 313 -10.29 -24.08 2.83
CA ALA A 313 -10.04 -23.40 4.09
C ALA A 313 -8.56 -22.96 4.22
N ALA A 314 -7.61 -23.85 3.90
CA ALA A 314 -6.18 -23.53 3.93
C ALA A 314 -5.81 -22.41 2.92
N SER A 315 -6.37 -22.46 1.71
CA SER A 315 -6.23 -21.37 0.71
C SER A 315 -6.82 -20.05 1.22
N ALA A 316 -8.00 -20.06 1.86
CA ALA A 316 -8.60 -18.85 2.42
C ALA A 316 -7.77 -18.25 3.57
N GLU A 317 -7.21 -19.08 4.46
CA GLU A 317 -6.27 -18.62 5.50
C GLU A 317 -4.97 -18.05 4.90
N GLU A 318 -4.48 -18.60 3.79
CA GLU A 318 -3.26 -18.12 3.11
C GLU A 318 -3.49 -16.81 2.36
N VAL A 319 -4.62 -16.68 1.66
CA VAL A 319 -5.09 -15.42 1.06
C VAL A 319 -5.24 -14.34 2.13
N THR A 320 -5.79 -14.69 3.29
CA THR A 320 -5.91 -13.77 4.45
C THR A 320 -4.52 -13.35 4.93
N ARG A 321 -3.60 -14.30 5.18
CA ARG A 321 -2.21 -14.00 5.59
C ARG A 321 -1.47 -13.07 4.62
N ILE A 322 -1.62 -13.27 3.32
CA ILE A 322 -0.96 -12.45 2.29
C ILE A 322 -1.64 -11.08 2.16
N SER A 323 -2.97 -11.02 2.26
CA SER A 323 -3.74 -9.76 2.33
C SER A 323 -3.38 -8.92 3.56
N ASP A 324 -3.21 -9.57 4.72
CA ASP A 324 -2.80 -8.92 5.98
C ASP A 324 -1.35 -8.44 5.88
N PHE A 325 -0.44 -9.23 5.31
CA PHE A 325 0.93 -8.81 5.02
C PHE A 325 0.97 -7.61 4.05
N MET A 326 0.16 -7.61 2.99
CA MET A 326 0.06 -6.46 2.08
C MET A 326 -0.55 -5.24 2.76
N THR A 327 -1.56 -5.41 3.60
CA THR A 327 -2.19 -4.31 4.37
C THR A 327 -1.20 -3.72 5.37
N ALA A 328 -0.49 -4.57 6.11
CA ALA A 328 0.62 -4.17 6.96
C ALA A 328 1.69 -3.43 6.15
N THR A 329 2.02 -3.87 4.92
CA THR A 329 2.98 -3.18 4.06
C THR A 329 2.47 -1.83 3.52
N VAL A 330 1.18 -1.71 3.19
CA VAL A 330 0.53 -0.42 2.89
C VAL A 330 0.71 0.53 4.07
N ASP A 331 0.36 0.09 5.27
CA ASP A 331 0.35 0.92 6.46
C ASP A 331 1.76 1.28 6.92
N LEU A 332 2.69 0.33 6.85
CA LEU A 332 4.12 0.56 6.97
C LEU A 332 4.56 1.66 6.00
N HIS A 333 4.31 1.52 4.70
CA HIS A 333 4.78 2.52 3.74
C HIS A 333 4.12 3.90 3.96
N LYS A 334 2.84 3.98 4.36
CA LYS A 334 2.21 5.22 4.84
C LYS A 334 2.98 5.83 6.02
N MET A 335 3.36 5.02 7.01
CA MET A 335 4.11 5.46 8.18
C MET A 335 5.47 6.02 7.80
N LEU A 336 6.23 5.36 6.91
CA LEU A 336 7.51 5.91 6.44
C LEU A 336 7.33 7.26 5.74
N VAL A 337 6.29 7.41 4.91
CA VAL A 337 5.95 8.72 4.31
C VAL A 337 5.64 9.77 5.39
N GLU A 338 4.95 9.42 6.49
CA GLU A 338 4.75 10.31 7.65
C GLU A 338 6.09 10.70 8.30
N ARG A 339 6.98 9.72 8.51
CA ARG A 339 8.32 9.92 9.10
C ARG A 339 9.16 10.89 8.27
N ILE A 340 9.15 10.73 6.94
CA ILE A 340 9.87 11.60 6.00
C ILE A 340 9.28 13.02 5.98
N LYS A 341 7.96 13.20 6.08
CA LYS A 341 7.34 14.53 6.15
C LYS A 341 7.49 15.25 7.50
N GLY A 342 7.85 14.54 8.55
CA GLY A 342 7.92 15.07 9.93
C GLY A 342 8.70 16.39 10.11
N VAL A 343 9.72 16.64 9.28
CA VAL A 343 10.58 17.84 9.34
C VAL A 343 9.85 19.17 9.12
N ALA A 344 8.67 19.16 8.51
CA ALA A 344 7.83 20.35 8.35
C ALA A 344 7.33 20.93 9.70
N ASN A 345 7.38 20.13 10.77
CA ASN A 345 6.94 20.48 12.12
C ASN A 345 8.11 20.79 13.07
N GLU A 346 9.34 20.90 12.57
CA GLU A 346 10.48 21.34 13.37
C GLU A 346 10.36 22.86 13.58
N ASN A 347 9.99 23.27 14.79
CA ASN A 347 9.91 24.69 15.13
C ASN A 347 11.30 25.31 15.19
N SER A 348 11.46 26.54 14.70
CA SER A 348 12.68 27.37 14.84
C SER A 348 12.95 27.85 16.29
N LEU A 349 12.47 27.11 17.29
CA LEU A 349 12.64 27.44 18.70
C LEU A 349 14.04 27.05 19.17
N THR A 350 14.80 28.04 19.62
CA THR A 350 16.12 27.90 20.24
C THR A 350 16.03 27.35 21.68
N VAL A 351 15.39 26.20 21.87
CA VAL A 351 15.37 25.51 23.18
C VAL A 351 16.61 24.65 23.33
N THR A 352 17.71 25.26 23.72
CA THR A 352 18.91 24.53 24.14
C THR A 352 18.60 23.69 25.39
N GLY A 353 19.00 22.41 25.42
CA GLY A 353 19.04 21.65 26.67
C GLY A 353 18.01 20.53 26.87
N VAL A 354 17.15 20.22 25.89
CA VAL A 354 16.14 19.14 26.04
C VAL A 354 16.78 17.76 26.24
N LEU A 355 17.89 17.50 25.53
CA LEU A 355 18.60 16.21 25.53
C LEU A 355 19.99 16.27 26.21
N ASN A 356 20.38 17.40 26.82
CA ASN A 356 21.70 17.55 27.42
C ASN A 356 21.91 16.57 28.59
N GLY A 357 23.06 15.90 28.64
CA GLY A 357 23.39 14.93 29.68
C GLY A 357 22.63 13.61 29.54
N LEU A 358 21.93 13.39 28.42
CA LEU A 358 21.29 12.11 28.11
C LEU A 358 22.35 11.03 27.90
N GLU A 359 23.41 11.37 27.16
CA GLU A 359 24.61 10.58 26.92
C GLU A 359 25.30 10.07 28.19
N HIS A 360 25.15 10.79 29.31
CA HIS A 360 25.68 10.39 30.62
C HIS A 360 24.73 9.51 31.45
N GLN A 361 23.46 9.33 31.01
CA GLN A 361 22.54 8.40 31.66
C GLN A 361 22.94 6.94 31.36
N PRO A 362 22.63 5.99 32.28
CA PRO A 362 22.81 4.56 32.01
C PRO A 362 21.93 4.11 30.83
N VAL A 363 22.42 3.10 30.11
CA VAL A 363 21.64 2.40 29.08
C VAL A 363 20.87 1.27 29.75
N LEU A 364 19.55 1.31 29.66
CA LEU A 364 18.64 0.31 30.25
C LEU A 364 18.13 -0.65 29.16
N GLY A 365 17.65 -1.84 29.56
CA GLY A 365 16.93 -2.75 28.66
C GLY A 365 15.58 -2.16 28.22
N LEU A 366 15.03 -2.60 27.09
CA LEU A 366 13.91 -1.92 26.42
C LEU A 366 12.66 -1.82 27.30
N ALA A 367 12.32 -2.89 28.02
CA ALA A 367 11.16 -2.92 28.91
C ALA A 367 11.28 -1.93 30.07
N GLU A 368 12.46 -1.83 30.70
CA GLU A 368 12.73 -0.85 31.75
C GLU A 368 12.78 0.58 31.20
N ALA A 369 13.40 0.75 30.03
CA ALA A 369 13.53 2.03 29.34
C ALA A 369 12.17 2.62 28.89
N LEU A 370 11.16 1.77 28.72
CA LEU A 370 9.78 2.13 28.38
C LEU A 370 8.82 2.16 29.58
N SER A 371 9.25 1.74 30.78
CA SER A 371 8.38 1.58 31.97
C SER A 371 7.54 2.80 32.36
N LYS A 372 7.93 4.00 31.93
CA LYS A 372 7.21 5.26 32.16
C LYS A 372 6.55 5.84 30.90
N ALA A 373 6.91 5.35 29.72
CA ALA A 373 6.38 5.82 28.44
C ALA A 373 5.02 5.16 28.16
N ALA A 374 4.08 5.93 27.57
CA ALA A 374 2.83 5.37 27.08
C ALA A 374 3.08 4.59 25.79
N VAL A 375 3.36 3.30 25.92
CA VAL A 375 3.57 2.34 24.82
C VAL A 375 2.66 1.12 25.02
N ASP A 376 2.18 0.56 23.92
CA ASP A 376 1.31 -0.61 23.94
C ASP A 376 2.13 -1.89 24.18
N PRO A 377 1.85 -2.73 25.21
CA PRO A 377 2.68 -3.89 25.53
C PRO A 377 2.88 -4.91 24.39
N PRO A 378 1.87 -5.24 23.55
CA PRO A 378 2.06 -6.10 22.37
C PRO A 378 3.07 -5.53 21.36
N LEU A 379 3.16 -4.21 21.24
CA LEU A 379 4.13 -3.54 20.36
C LEU A 379 5.57 -3.72 20.88
N VAL A 380 5.77 -3.66 22.20
CA VAL A 380 7.07 -3.96 22.84
C VAL A 380 7.43 -5.43 22.66
N ALA A 381 6.48 -6.34 22.87
CA ALA A 381 6.69 -7.78 22.66
C ALA A 381 7.05 -8.10 21.20
N SER A 382 6.39 -7.46 20.24
CA SER A 382 6.68 -7.59 18.80
C SER A 382 8.11 -7.12 18.48
N ALA A 383 8.53 -5.96 18.98
CA ALA A 383 9.89 -5.45 18.76
C ALA A 383 10.97 -6.34 19.40
N LEU A 384 10.70 -6.90 20.59
CA LEU A 384 11.60 -7.88 21.22
C LEU A 384 11.68 -9.17 20.40
N SER A 385 10.55 -9.73 19.97
CA SER A 385 10.53 -10.94 19.11
C SER A 385 11.21 -10.71 17.77
N PHE A 386 11.14 -9.51 17.19
CA PHE A 386 11.91 -9.14 16.01
C PHE A 386 13.42 -9.20 16.30
N SER A 387 13.88 -8.66 17.44
CA SER A 387 15.30 -8.69 17.82
C SER A 387 15.83 -10.10 18.10
N ASP A 388 15.00 -11.02 18.59
CA ASP A 388 15.36 -12.44 18.75
C ASP A 388 15.60 -13.13 17.39
N ALA A 389 14.84 -12.74 16.36
CA ALA A 389 14.99 -13.25 15.01
C ALA A 389 16.10 -12.54 14.20
N HIS A 390 16.59 -11.38 14.64
CA HIS A 390 17.59 -10.55 13.96
C HIS A 390 18.74 -10.17 14.92
N PRO A 391 19.53 -11.16 15.40
CA PRO A 391 20.66 -10.90 16.27
C PRO A 391 21.74 -10.04 15.57
N SER A 392 22.53 -9.33 16.37
CA SER A 392 23.65 -8.51 15.88
C SER A 392 24.87 -8.71 16.77
N ASP A 393 26.04 -8.88 16.15
CA ASP A 393 27.34 -8.90 16.86
C ASP A 393 27.83 -7.48 17.25
N VAL A 394 27.15 -6.43 16.78
CA VAL A 394 27.55 -5.03 16.95
C VAL A 394 26.73 -4.31 18.03
N VAL A 395 25.44 -4.66 18.17
CA VAL A 395 24.52 -4.01 19.12
C VAL A 395 23.68 -5.02 19.89
N SER A 396 23.29 -4.62 21.11
CA SER A 396 22.46 -5.46 21.97
C SER A 396 21.08 -5.74 21.38
N ARG A 397 20.50 -6.88 21.79
CA ARG A 397 19.11 -7.29 21.53
C ARG A 397 18.12 -6.15 21.77
N ASP A 398 18.17 -5.53 22.96
CA ASP A 398 17.32 -4.38 23.30
C ASP A 398 17.55 -3.16 22.40
N GLY A 399 18.77 -2.96 21.90
CA GLY A 399 19.09 -1.92 20.92
C GLY A 399 18.44 -2.17 19.56
N VAL A 400 18.53 -3.40 19.04
CA VAL A 400 17.81 -3.83 17.82
C VAL A 400 16.30 -3.60 17.98
N ALA A 401 15.73 -4.05 19.11
CA ALA A 401 14.32 -3.86 19.42
C ALA A 401 13.94 -2.37 19.54
N ALA A 402 14.79 -1.52 20.10
CA ALA A 402 14.55 -0.07 20.18
C ALA A 402 14.51 0.59 18.80
N ILE A 403 15.40 0.21 17.88
CA ILE A 403 15.38 0.68 16.49
C ILE A 403 14.10 0.19 15.80
N HIS A 404 13.78 -1.10 15.91
CA HIS A 404 12.59 -1.68 15.31
C HIS A 404 11.32 -0.96 15.78
N LEU A 405 11.10 -0.90 17.09
CA LEU A 405 9.97 -0.21 17.73
C LEU A 405 9.80 1.23 17.25
N TYR A 406 10.91 1.97 17.09
CA TYR A 406 10.88 3.33 16.58
C TYR A 406 10.43 3.40 15.10
N THR A 407 10.88 2.46 14.28
CA THR A 407 10.54 2.39 12.86
C THR A 407 9.11 1.90 12.60
N MET A 408 8.46 1.17 13.51
CA MET A 408 7.06 0.70 13.39
C MET A 408 5.98 1.80 13.27
N GLY A 409 6.33 3.10 13.19
CA GLY A 409 5.40 4.19 12.85
C GLY A 409 4.18 4.35 13.78
N SER A 410 4.33 3.83 15.00
CA SER A 410 3.28 3.60 15.97
C SER A 410 2.80 4.86 16.69
N SER A 411 1.80 4.70 17.56
CA SER A 411 1.41 5.74 18.54
C SER A 411 2.62 6.24 19.35
N PHE A 412 3.52 5.34 19.74
CA PHE A 412 4.79 5.66 20.41
C PHE A 412 5.68 6.56 19.56
N TYR A 413 5.94 6.21 18.28
CA TYR A 413 6.69 7.06 17.35
C TYR A 413 6.09 8.48 17.27
N ARG A 414 4.77 8.59 17.11
CA ARG A 414 4.08 9.88 16.96
C ARG A 414 4.10 10.70 18.25
N ALA A 415 3.95 10.07 19.40
CA ALA A 415 4.03 10.73 20.70
C ALA A 415 5.45 11.24 20.96
N LEU A 416 6.46 10.37 20.79
CA LEU A 416 7.87 10.68 20.98
C LEU A 416 8.31 11.90 20.18
N ASN A 417 8.08 11.90 18.86
CA ASN A 417 8.47 13.02 18.00
C ASN A 417 7.67 14.31 18.27
N ARG A 418 6.40 14.20 18.68
CA ARG A 418 5.61 15.36 19.11
C ARG A 418 6.21 16.00 20.36
N HIS A 419 6.64 15.20 21.34
CA HIS A 419 7.25 15.70 22.57
C HIS A 419 8.66 16.27 22.33
N LEU A 420 9.46 15.66 21.44
CA LEU A 420 10.74 16.20 20.98
C LEU A 420 10.58 17.58 20.33
N ARG A 421 9.71 17.71 19.32
CA ARG A 421 9.44 18.98 18.59
C ARG A 421 8.81 20.07 19.45
N ALA A 422 8.02 19.68 20.45
CA ALA A 422 7.48 20.62 21.44
C ALA A 422 8.55 21.17 22.38
N ALA A 423 9.72 20.53 22.45
CA ALA A 423 10.89 20.91 23.27
C ALA A 423 10.59 21.09 24.78
N LYS A 424 9.55 20.42 25.30
CA LYS A 424 9.14 20.52 26.72
C LYS A 424 9.78 19.39 27.54
N LYS A 425 10.83 19.71 28.32
CA LYS A 425 11.58 18.74 29.14
C LYS A 425 10.71 17.82 30.00
N ALA A 426 9.64 18.35 30.61
CA ALA A 426 8.70 17.55 31.42
C ALA A 426 7.89 16.52 30.60
N ALA A 427 7.56 16.84 29.35
CA ALA A 427 6.75 15.97 28.49
C ALA A 427 7.58 14.88 27.79
N ILE A 428 8.87 15.13 27.56
CA ILE A 428 9.79 14.12 27.01
C ILE A 428 10.39 13.20 28.08
N ALA A 429 10.40 13.61 29.36
CA ALA A 429 11.00 12.87 30.47
C ALA A 429 10.64 11.36 30.52
N PRO A 430 9.39 10.93 30.27
CA PRO A 430 9.05 9.50 30.26
C PRO A 430 9.73 8.68 29.15
N TYR A 431 10.16 9.34 28.06
CA TYR A 431 10.78 8.72 26.89
C TYR A 431 12.31 8.79 26.90
N LEU A 432 12.91 9.58 27.80
CA LEU A 432 14.37 9.78 27.83
C LEU A 432 15.16 8.46 27.97
N PRO A 433 14.77 7.48 28.82
CA PRO A 433 15.52 6.23 28.91
C PRO A 433 15.50 5.42 27.60
N CYS A 434 14.36 5.35 26.91
CA CYS A 434 14.26 4.72 25.59
C CYS A 434 15.04 5.48 24.52
N LEU A 435 15.05 6.83 24.58
CA LEU A 435 15.90 7.64 23.71
C LEU A 435 17.39 7.39 23.97
N ARG A 436 17.81 7.21 25.22
CA ARG A 436 19.19 6.88 25.57
C ARG A 436 19.62 5.54 24.99
N LEU A 437 18.77 4.51 25.10
CA LEU A 437 19.00 3.21 24.46
C LEU A 437 19.11 3.39 22.94
N PHE A 438 18.12 4.03 22.31
CA PHE A 438 18.09 4.25 20.86
C PHE A 438 19.31 5.02 20.33
N THR A 439 19.67 6.16 20.93
CA THR A 439 20.83 6.95 20.48
C THR A 439 22.16 6.24 20.77
N HIS A 440 22.24 5.43 21.84
CA HIS A 440 23.41 4.57 22.05
C HIS A 440 23.57 3.56 20.92
N THR A 441 22.50 2.84 20.56
CA THR A 441 22.52 1.85 19.50
C THR A 441 22.92 2.46 18.16
N LEU A 442 22.37 3.64 17.81
CA LEU A 442 22.80 4.37 16.61
C LEU A 442 24.27 4.75 16.67
N GLN A 443 24.79 5.23 17.80
CA GLN A 443 26.19 5.60 17.94
C GLN A 443 27.12 4.40 17.76
N THR A 444 26.79 3.26 18.39
CA THR A 444 27.56 2.01 18.27
C THR A 444 27.58 1.49 16.83
N LEU A 445 26.45 1.51 16.11
CA LEU A 445 26.39 1.16 14.69
C LEU A 445 27.25 2.10 13.83
N ASN A 446 27.14 3.42 14.04
CA ASN A 446 27.90 4.42 13.28
C ASN A 446 29.43 4.29 13.48
N ASP A 447 29.87 3.98 14.71
CA ASP A 447 31.28 3.82 15.02
C ASP A 447 31.85 2.49 14.50
N ALA A 448 31.06 1.40 14.55
CA ALA A 448 31.43 0.13 13.90
C ALA A 448 31.54 0.25 12.37
N LEU A 449 30.76 1.14 11.75
CA LEU A 449 30.81 1.47 10.31
C LEU A 449 31.94 2.45 9.93
N GLY A 450 32.77 2.92 10.87
CA GLY A 450 33.97 3.70 10.53
C GLY A 450 33.72 5.15 10.05
N ARG A 451 32.59 5.77 10.42
CA ARG A 451 32.28 7.21 10.21
C ARG A 451 32.47 7.73 8.78
N HIS A 452 31.59 7.30 7.87
CA HIS A 452 31.47 7.91 6.56
C HIS A 452 30.76 9.28 6.64
N LYS A 453 31.47 10.36 6.29
CA LYS A 453 30.81 11.59 5.81
C LYS A 453 29.99 11.22 4.58
N GLN A 454 28.69 11.48 4.62
CA GLN A 454 27.77 11.08 3.56
C GLN A 454 26.78 12.18 3.20
N VAL A 455 26.29 12.11 1.97
CA VAL A 455 25.26 13.00 1.46
C VAL A 455 23.92 12.32 1.66
N LEU A 456 23.07 12.92 2.49
CA LEU A 456 21.72 12.47 2.72
C LEU A 456 20.71 13.41 2.07
N TRP A 457 19.63 12.84 1.59
CA TRP A 457 18.55 13.55 0.91
C TRP A 457 17.23 13.31 1.61
N ARG A 458 16.38 14.34 1.61
CA ARG A 458 15.02 14.26 2.15
C ARG A 458 14.09 15.20 1.40
N GLY A 459 12.98 14.68 0.90
CA GLY A 459 11.96 15.47 0.20
C GLY A 459 10.72 15.69 1.05
N VAL A 460 10.11 16.87 0.92
CA VAL A 460 8.85 17.23 1.58
C VAL A 460 7.96 17.97 0.57
N ASP A 461 6.66 17.69 0.57
CA ASP A 461 5.66 18.33 -0.30
C ASP A 461 5.18 19.72 0.19
N LEU A 462 6.06 20.46 0.88
CA LEU A 462 5.84 21.81 1.42
C LEU A 462 7.03 22.71 1.11
N ASP A 463 6.80 24.02 0.89
CA ASP A 463 7.86 25.03 0.75
C ASP A 463 8.29 25.51 2.15
N LEU A 464 9.30 24.84 2.72
CA LEU A 464 9.84 25.11 4.05
C LEU A 464 10.96 26.16 4.03
N ARG A 465 11.32 26.68 2.85
CA ARG A 465 12.34 27.73 2.66
C ARG A 465 12.33 28.86 3.71
N PRO A 466 11.18 29.40 4.16
CA PRO A 466 11.16 30.44 5.18
C PRO A 466 11.73 30.04 6.56
N GLN A 467 11.74 28.74 6.89
CA GLN A 467 12.25 28.20 8.16
C GLN A 467 13.77 28.01 8.18
N TYR A 468 14.44 28.08 7.03
CA TYR A 468 15.87 27.75 6.87
C TYR A 468 16.67 28.93 6.28
N PRO A 469 16.74 30.12 6.92
CA PRO A 469 17.52 31.23 6.38
C PRO A 469 19.01 30.88 6.28
N THR A 470 19.65 31.18 5.14
CA THR A 470 21.07 30.86 4.92
C THR A 470 21.95 31.48 6.00
N GLY A 471 22.90 30.68 6.53
CA GLY A 471 23.80 31.08 7.60
C GLY A 471 23.29 30.78 9.01
N SER A 472 21.99 30.48 9.21
CA SER A 472 21.49 30.07 10.53
C SER A 472 21.90 28.64 10.89
N THR A 473 21.81 28.32 12.18
CA THR A 473 21.79 26.94 12.67
C THR A 473 20.35 26.58 13.04
N VAL A 474 19.92 25.42 12.60
CA VAL A 474 18.63 24.81 12.94
C VAL A 474 18.88 23.46 13.61
N THR A 475 17.94 23.01 14.45
CA THR A 475 18.04 21.70 15.10
C THR A 475 16.84 20.85 14.67
N TRP A 476 17.11 19.65 14.16
CA TRP A 476 16.08 18.65 13.92
C TRP A 476 15.88 17.85 15.21
N TRP A 477 14.83 18.17 15.96
CA TRP A 477 14.55 17.60 17.28
C TRP A 477 13.96 16.20 17.18
N GLY A 478 13.08 15.95 16.19
CA GLY A 478 12.63 14.60 15.86
C GLY A 478 13.74 13.77 15.21
N VAL A 479 13.72 12.45 15.44
CA VAL A 479 14.62 11.55 14.69
C VAL A 479 14.24 11.61 13.22
N SER A 480 15.23 11.74 12.35
CA SER A 480 15.04 12.22 10.99
C SER A 480 15.46 11.19 9.94
N SER A 481 14.46 10.52 9.37
CA SER A 481 14.59 9.62 8.22
C SER A 481 15.03 10.38 6.97
N CYS A 482 16.11 9.90 6.35
CA CYS A 482 16.70 10.39 5.11
C CYS A 482 17.04 9.19 4.20
N THR A 483 17.50 9.45 2.98
CA THR A 483 17.99 8.43 2.04
C THR A 483 19.28 8.89 1.37
N THR A 484 20.11 7.97 0.89
CA THR A 484 21.29 8.28 0.06
C THR A 484 20.93 8.63 -1.39
N SER A 485 19.69 8.35 -1.84
CA SER A 485 19.23 8.63 -3.21
C SER A 485 18.42 9.93 -3.32
N GLU A 486 18.93 10.88 -4.10
CA GLU A 486 18.22 12.13 -4.42
C GLU A 486 16.88 11.86 -5.11
N ALA A 487 16.82 10.88 -6.01
CA ALA A 487 15.62 10.56 -6.77
C ALA A 487 14.51 9.97 -5.89
N VAL A 488 14.88 9.10 -4.93
CA VAL A 488 13.97 8.61 -3.89
C VAL A 488 13.44 9.78 -3.05
N ALA A 489 14.31 10.71 -2.63
CA ALA A 489 13.89 11.92 -1.92
C ALA A 489 12.91 12.77 -2.75
N ARG A 490 13.18 13.00 -4.04
CA ARG A 490 12.29 13.73 -4.97
C ARG A 490 10.93 13.05 -5.14
N GLY A 491 10.85 11.72 -5.02
CA GLY A 491 9.61 10.95 -5.05
C GLY A 491 8.56 11.41 -4.03
N PHE A 492 8.98 11.86 -2.84
CA PHE A 492 8.08 12.35 -1.78
C PHE A 492 7.55 13.79 -2.00
N MET A 493 8.01 14.49 -3.04
CA MET A 493 7.82 15.93 -3.19
C MET A 493 6.66 16.37 -4.09
N LYS A 494 5.82 15.46 -4.61
CA LYS A 494 4.65 15.78 -5.46
C LYS A 494 4.92 16.69 -6.70
N GLY A 495 6.18 16.87 -7.10
CA GLY A 495 6.60 17.84 -8.13
C GLY A 495 6.73 19.31 -7.66
N SER A 496 6.54 19.59 -6.37
CA SER A 496 6.74 20.92 -5.76
C SER A 496 6.86 20.83 -4.24
N GLY A 497 7.89 21.45 -3.65
CA GLY A 497 8.14 21.38 -2.21
C GLY A 497 9.60 21.65 -1.89
N THR A 498 10.11 21.09 -0.79
CA THR A 498 11.50 21.27 -0.34
C THR A 498 12.31 19.99 -0.51
N LEU A 499 13.44 20.10 -1.19
CA LEU A 499 14.49 19.09 -1.22
C LEU A 499 15.60 19.53 -0.27
N PHE A 500 15.79 18.77 0.80
CA PHE A 500 16.95 18.89 1.67
C PHE A 500 18.09 18.03 1.13
N ARG A 501 19.26 18.66 1.01
CA ARG A 501 20.55 17.98 0.96
C ARG A 501 21.23 18.18 2.29
N VAL A 502 21.67 17.12 2.95
CA VAL A 502 22.41 17.17 4.21
C VAL A 502 23.78 16.54 4.00
N ASP A 503 24.83 17.36 4.04
CA ASP A 503 26.19 16.85 4.16
C ASP A 503 26.41 16.46 5.63
N ALA A 504 26.25 15.17 5.94
CA ALA A 504 26.15 14.64 7.29
C ALA A 504 27.46 13.98 7.75
N SER A 505 27.94 14.34 8.95
CA SER A 505 29.07 13.70 9.64
C SER A 505 28.67 12.44 10.41
N PHE A 506 27.37 12.14 10.49
CA PHE A 506 26.78 11.02 11.19
C PHE A 506 25.52 10.60 10.43
N GLY A 507 25.25 9.30 10.34
CA GLY A 507 24.00 8.78 9.82
C GLY A 507 24.06 7.26 9.77
N VAL A 508 23.02 6.60 10.26
CA VAL A 508 23.00 5.14 10.39
C VAL A 508 22.00 4.57 9.40
N ASP A 509 22.46 3.66 8.52
CA ASP A 509 21.55 2.79 7.80
C ASP A 509 20.89 1.84 8.81
N VAL A 510 19.60 2.03 9.04
CA VAL A 510 18.81 1.22 9.98
C VAL A 510 18.07 0.07 9.29
N LYS A 511 18.19 -0.08 7.96
CA LYS A 511 17.52 -1.12 7.17
C LYS A 511 17.59 -2.54 7.76
N PRO A 512 18.72 -3.03 8.34
CA PRO A 512 18.78 -4.36 8.94
C PRO A 512 17.85 -4.57 10.15
N PHE A 513 17.46 -3.48 10.82
CA PHE A 513 16.67 -3.50 12.07
C PHE A 513 15.33 -2.76 11.95
N SER A 514 15.07 -2.15 10.80
CA SER A 514 13.88 -1.36 10.52
C SER A 514 12.68 -2.26 10.19
N ALA A 515 11.48 -1.80 10.53
CA ALA A 515 10.24 -2.32 9.99
C ALA A 515 10.12 -2.09 8.46
N PHE A 516 11.00 -1.26 7.87
CA PHE A 516 11.11 -0.95 6.44
C PHE A 516 12.35 -1.63 5.81
N THR A 517 12.45 -2.95 5.90
CA THR A 517 13.62 -3.73 5.42
C THR A 517 13.93 -3.57 3.92
N HIS A 518 12.98 -3.08 3.12
CA HIS A 518 13.15 -2.81 1.69
C HIS A 518 13.66 -1.40 1.37
N GLU A 519 13.69 -0.48 2.34
CA GLU A 519 14.09 0.92 2.13
C GLU A 519 15.52 1.17 2.64
N ASP A 520 16.29 2.04 1.96
CA ASP A 520 17.64 2.40 2.44
C ASP A 520 17.48 3.63 3.32
N GLU A 521 16.91 3.40 4.50
CA GLU A 521 16.61 4.43 5.46
C GLU A 521 17.87 4.77 6.27
N VAL A 522 18.41 5.97 6.03
CA VAL A 522 19.46 6.53 6.88
C VAL A 522 18.84 7.44 7.92
N VAL A 523 19.05 7.11 9.18
CA VAL A 523 18.54 7.86 10.32
C VAL A 523 19.57 8.87 10.83
N LEU A 524 19.14 10.13 10.94
CA LEU A 524 19.80 11.16 11.74
C LEU A 524 19.21 11.20 13.17
N PRO A 525 20.05 11.26 14.22
CA PRO A 525 19.60 11.23 15.61
C PRO A 525 18.80 12.48 16.01
N PRO A 526 17.96 12.40 17.04
CA PRO A 526 17.20 13.54 17.53
C PRO A 526 18.15 14.59 18.13
N GLY A 527 17.87 15.88 17.88
CA GLY A 527 18.75 16.98 18.29
C GLY A 527 19.91 17.26 17.32
N THR A 528 19.93 16.66 16.13
CA THR A 528 20.96 16.93 15.12
C THR A 528 20.95 18.42 14.75
N SER A 529 22.08 19.10 15.01
CA SER A 529 22.25 20.52 14.69
C SER A 529 22.91 20.71 13.33
N LEU A 530 22.29 21.58 12.53
CA LEU A 530 22.51 21.70 11.09
C LEU A 530 22.68 23.18 10.74
N LYS A 531 23.82 23.54 10.13
CA LYS A 531 24.02 24.87 9.55
C LYS A 531 23.38 24.91 8.17
N VAL A 532 22.58 25.96 7.89
CA VAL A 532 22.05 26.21 6.56
C VAL A 532 23.16 26.80 5.69
N VAL A 533 23.69 25.98 4.78
CA VAL A 533 24.77 26.34 3.84
C VAL A 533 24.22 27.14 2.67
N ALA A 534 23.09 26.72 2.11
CA ALA A 534 22.41 27.42 1.02
C ALA A 534 20.90 27.18 1.06
N ASN A 535 20.14 28.15 0.57
CA ASN A 535 18.70 28.06 0.44
C ASN A 535 18.25 28.85 -0.80
N ARG A 536 17.70 28.14 -1.80
CA ARG A 536 17.33 28.70 -3.10
C ARG A 536 16.01 28.11 -3.61
N LYS A 537 15.42 28.75 -4.62
CA LYS A 537 14.24 28.23 -5.32
C LYS A 537 14.57 27.99 -6.79
N VAL A 538 14.37 26.76 -7.25
CA VAL A 538 14.60 26.29 -8.62
C VAL A 538 13.26 25.84 -9.19
N GLY A 539 12.62 26.73 -9.96
CA GLY A 539 11.27 26.54 -10.47
C GLY A 539 10.24 26.33 -9.34
N LYS A 540 9.65 25.13 -9.27
CA LYS A 540 8.67 24.74 -8.24
C LYS A 540 9.28 24.09 -6.99
N ILE A 541 10.60 23.92 -6.95
CA ILE A 541 11.31 23.23 -5.87
C ILE A 541 12.16 24.24 -5.10
N SER A 542 12.04 24.24 -3.77
CA SER A 542 12.98 24.88 -2.86
C SER A 542 14.09 23.88 -2.53
N GLU A 543 15.35 24.27 -2.71
CA GLU A 543 16.52 23.45 -2.43
C GLU A 543 17.25 24.04 -1.24
N VAL A 544 17.31 23.27 -0.15
CA VAL A 544 17.95 23.65 1.11
C VAL A 544 19.14 22.73 1.35
N HIS A 545 20.32 23.31 1.44
CA HIS A 545 21.57 22.60 1.71
C HIS A 545 21.96 22.85 3.16
N LEU A 546 22.07 21.75 3.91
CA LEU A 546 22.42 21.69 5.31
C LEU A 546 23.77 20.97 5.47
N ALA A 547 24.54 21.34 6.49
CA ALA A 547 25.70 20.60 6.93
C ALA A 547 25.63 20.39 8.45
N THR A 548 25.96 19.20 8.93
CA THR A 548 26.06 18.93 10.37
C THR A 548 27.11 19.83 11.00
N THR A 549 26.72 20.60 12.01
CA THR A 549 27.68 21.30 12.86
C THR A 549 28.38 20.29 13.74
N THR A 550 29.71 20.33 13.82
CA THR A 550 30.41 19.71 14.95
C THR A 550 29.81 20.26 16.23
N MET A 551 29.39 19.37 17.14
CA MET A 551 29.11 19.76 18.52
C MET A 551 30.38 20.44 19.04
N GLY A 552 30.23 21.64 19.61
CA GLY A 552 31.35 22.32 20.26
C GLY A 552 31.87 21.41 21.37
N SER A 553 33.19 21.19 21.36
CA SER A 553 33.94 20.48 22.40
C SER A 553 33.78 21.13 23.76
#